data_AF-A0A0B1T3Y1-F1
#
_entry.id   AF-A0A0B1T3Y1-F1
#
_cell.length_a   1.000
_cell.length_b   1.000
_cell.length_c   1.000
_cell.angle_alpha   90.00
_cell.angle_beta   90.00
_cell.angle_gamma   90.00
#
_symmetry.space_group_name_H-M   'P 1'
#
loop_
_entity.id
_entity.type
_entity.pdbx_description
1 polymer ?
#
loop_
_entity_poly.entity_id
_entity_poly.type
_entity_poly.pdbx_seq_one_letter_code
_entity_poly.pdbx_strand_id
1 'polypeptide(L)' 'MNLLAYFAVLAVSTLVDFIECGRDFYKILGVPKNANANQIKKAYRKLAKVGCYSWF' A
#
# COMPACT_ATOMS: atom_id res chain seq x y z
N MET A 1 31.74 12.47 16.66
CA MET A 1 30.32 12.38 16.24
C MET A 1 30.19 13.14 14.93
N ASN A 2 30.32 12.41 13.81
CA ASN A 2 30.48 13.05 12.50
C ASN A 2 29.11 13.48 11.96
N LEU A 3 28.89 14.78 11.84
CA LEU A 3 27.65 15.38 11.30
C LEU A 3 27.26 14.77 9.94
N LEU A 4 28.27 14.47 9.11
CA LEU A 4 28.12 13.77 7.83
C LEU A 4 27.50 12.37 7.97
N ALA A 5 27.86 11.62 9.02
CA ALA A 5 27.29 10.30 9.26
C ALA A 5 25.81 10.41 9.67
N TYR A 6 25.43 11.47 10.38
CA TYR A 6 24.04 11.71 10.77
C TYR A 6 23.15 12.01 9.57
N PHE A 7 23.64 12.80 8.62
CA PHE A 7 22.95 13.05 7.35
C PHE A 7 22.80 11.78 6.51
N ALA A 8 23.83 10.93 6.47
CA ALA A 8 23.76 9.66 5.76
C ALA A 8 22.71 8.71 6.36
N VAL A 9 22.63 8.62 7.69
CA VAL A 9 21.63 7.79 8.37
C VAL A 9 20.21 8.31 8.14
N LEU A 10 19.99 9.63 8.23
CA LEU A 10 18.68 10.25 7.95
C LEU A 10 18.22 10.01 6.50
N ALA A 11 19.13 10.14 5.53
CA ALA A 11 18.83 9.89 4.12
C ALA A 11 18.49 8.42 3.82
N VAL A 12 19.16 7.48 4.50
CA VAL A 12 18.85 6.04 4.34
C VAL A 12 17.48 5.70 4.93
N SER A 13 17.13 6.25 6.10
CA SER A 13 15.84 5.97 6.73
C SER A 13 14.65 6.42 5.87
N THR A 14 14.70 7.62 5.30
CA THR A 14 13.60 8.13 4.46
C THR A 14 13.46 7.39 3.13
N LEU A 15 14.52 6.78 2.61
CA LEU A 15 14.46 5.94 1.40
C LEU A 15 13.75 4.62 1.66
N VAL A 16 13.82 4.06 2.88
CA VAL A 16 13.17 2.79 3.24
C VAL A 16 11.65 2.96 3.24
N ASP A 17 11.12 4.11 3.71
CA ASP A 17 9.68 4.37 3.76
C ASP A 17 9.02 4.45 2.37
N PHE A 18 9.76 4.81 1.33
CA PHE A 18 9.24 4.85 -0.05
C PHE A 18 9.03 3.47 -0.67
N ILE A 19 9.70 2.42 -0.17
CA ILE A 19 9.69 1.08 -0.77
C ILE A 19 8.38 0.33 -0.46
N GLU A 20 7.67 0.66 0.61
CA GLU A 20 6.41 0.02 0.97
C GLU A 20 5.18 0.48 0.15
N CYS A 21 5.34 1.46 -0.73
CA CYS A 21 4.27 1.91 -1.62
C CYS A 21 4.00 0.95 -2.81
N GLY A 22 4.60 -0.24 -2.78
CA GLY A 22 4.33 -1.37 -3.67
C GLY A 22 3.35 -2.38 -3.08
N ARG A 23 2.44 -2.00 -2.19
CA ARG A 23 1.41 -2.93 -1.67
C ARG A 23 0.61 -3.45 -2.85
N ASP A 24 0.84 -4.71 -3.21
CA ASP A 24 0.19 -5.42 -4.31
C ASP A 24 -1.31 -5.10 -4.36
N PHE A 25 -1.74 -4.23 -5.27
CA PHE A 25 -3.16 -3.84 -5.40
C PHE A 25 -4.05 -5.08 -5.58
N TYR A 26 -3.55 -6.09 -6.31
CA TYR A 26 -4.22 -7.38 -6.48
C TYR A 26 -4.39 -8.15 -5.16
N LYS A 27 -3.40 -8.12 -4.26
CA LYS A 27 -3.50 -8.71 -2.91
C LYS A 27 -4.44 -7.91 -2.02
N ILE A 28 -4.41 -6.58 -2.08
CA ILE A 28 -5.34 -5.71 -1.33
C ILE A 28 -6.78 -5.96 -1.76
N LEU A 29 -7.03 -6.07 -3.08
CA LEU A 29 -8.35 -6.37 -3.62
C LEU A 29 -8.74 -7.85 -3.47
N GLY A 30 -7.79 -8.74 -3.12
CA GLY A 30 -8.02 -10.18 -3.03
C GLY A 30 -8.37 -10.84 -4.38
N VAL A 31 -7.86 -10.30 -5.49
CA VAL A 31 -8.16 -10.79 -6.85
C VAL A 31 -6.91 -11.36 -7.53
N PRO A 32 -7.04 -12.42 -8.34
CA PRO A 32 -5.92 -12.96 -9.10
C PRO A 32 -5.42 -11.93 -10.14
N LYS A 33 -4.13 -12.02 -10.52
CA LYS A 33 -3.52 -11.12 -11.52
C LYS A 33 -4.18 -11.21 -12.92
N ASN A 34 -4.91 -12.28 -13.19
CA ASN A 34 -5.70 -12.50 -14.42
C ASN A 34 -7.19 -12.10 -14.27
N ALA A 35 -7.55 -11.32 -13.24
CA ALA A 35 -8.93 -10.94 -13.00
C ALA A 35 -9.46 -9.99 -14.07
N ASN A 36 -10.68 -10.24 -14.55
CA ASN A 36 -11.36 -9.37 -15.50
C ASN A 36 -11.79 -8.05 -14.81
N ALA A 37 -11.91 -6.97 -15.56
CA ALA A 37 -12.31 -5.64 -15.07
C ALA A 37 -13.61 -5.65 -14.24
N ASN A 38 -14.55 -6.54 -14.57
CA ASN A 38 -15.79 -6.71 -13.81
C ASN A 38 -15.55 -7.27 -12.39
N GLN A 39 -14.59 -8.19 -12.23
CA GLN A 39 -14.21 -8.76 -10.94
C GLN A 39 -13.49 -7.73 -10.06
N ILE A 40 -12.59 -6.94 -10.65
CA ILE A 40 -11.90 -5.83 -9.98
C ILE A 40 -12.91 -4.82 -9.44
N LYS A 41 -13.86 -4.39 -10.27
CA LYS A 41 -14.94 -3.46 -9.87
C LYS A 41 -15.86 -4.03 -8.78
N LYS A 42 -16.08 -5.35 -8.75
CA LYS A 42 -16.89 -6.01 -7.72
C LYS A 42 -16.14 -6.10 -6.39
N ALA A 43 -14.87 -6.49 -6.41
CA ALA A 43 -14.01 -6.56 -5.24
C ALA A 43 -13.83 -5.19 -4.58
N TYR A 44 -13.59 -4.14 -5.38
CA TYR A 44 -13.50 -2.76 -4.91
C TYR A 44 -14.76 -2.31 -4.16
N ARG A 45 -15.94 -2.54 -4.75
CA ARG A 45 -17.23 -2.19 -4.13
C ARG A 45 -17.47 -2.91 -2.80
N LYS A 46 -17.02 -4.16 -2.67
CA LYS A 46 -17.14 -4.94 -1.44
C LYS A 46 -16.24 -4.38 -0.33
N LEU A 47 -15.00 -4.02 -0.66
CA LEU A 47 -14.04 -3.43 0.29
C LEU A 47 -14.47 -2.03 0.76
N ALA A 48 -14.95 -1.19 -0.15
CA ALA A 48 -15.44 0.17 0.20
C ALA A 48 -16.65 0.13 1.14
N LYS A 49 -17.52 -0.87 0.98
CA LYS A 49 -18.62 -1.13 1.91
C LYS A 49 -18.11 -1.47 3.30
N VAL A 50 -17.15 -2.39 3.42
CA VAL A 50 -16.57 -2.82 4.70
C VAL A 50 -15.94 -1.66 5.48
N GLY A 51 -15.24 -0.73 4.81
CA GLY A 51 -14.67 0.45 5.47
C GLY A 51 -15.71 1.42 6.03
N CYS A 52 -16.93 1.42 5.50
CA CYS A 52 -17.98 2.35 5.90
C CYS A 52 -18.71 1.91 7.19
N TYR A 53 -18.81 0.61 7.48
CA TYR A 53 -19.43 0.11 8.72
C TYR A 53 -18.50 0.18 9.94
N SER A 54 -17.20 0.41 9.75
CA SER A 54 -16.23 0.50 10.85
C SER A 54 -16.18 1.89 11.50
N TRP A 55 -16.94 2.85 10.96
CA TRP A 55 -17.07 4.23 11.44
C TRP A 55 -18.51 4.57 11.87
N PHE A 56 -19.38 3.56 11.99
CA PHE A 56 -20.74 3.67 12.54
C PHE A 56 -20.88 2.82 13.81
#